data_AF-A0A6G4A1X5-F1
#
_entry.id   AF-A0A6G4A1X5-F1
#
_cell.length_a   1.000
_cell.length_b   1.000
_cell.length_c   1.000
_cell.angle_alpha   90.00
_cell.angle_beta   90.00
_cell.angle_gamma   90.00
#
_symmetry.space_group_name_H-M   'P 1'
#
loop_
_entity.id
_entity.type
_entity.pdbx_description
1 polymer ?
#
loop_
_entity_poly.entity_id
_entity_poly.type
_entity_poly.pdbx_seq_one_letter_code
_entity_poly.pdbx_strand_id
1 'polypeptide(L)'
;MPLRPIDIARKLKISTSALRNYEDLGIVPPTERSSSGYRIYTKEHVAYFECIQAMSPGFGMKVASEVLRKIQSKEVNAALWMVNEVQANLHRDKTIMEKTIQILETQQLPLPDSSQTETWLTIGEVSAETGIPCSAIRHWDKIGLITSSRDQRNGYRLFNRSQIRKILLLRTFRSTVYSLDVVELKKNIAEMDHTDVEHAIRIAKDSLNYLNKINQLQLRGGKYLYDLCRSLNLLN
;
A
#
# COMPACT_ATOMS: atom_id res chain seq x y z
N MET A 1 -38.13 3.54 -9.74
CA MET A 1 -38.74 2.25 -9.39
C MET A 1 -37.95 1.65 -8.24
N PRO A 2 -38.60 1.23 -7.15
CA PRO A 2 -37.93 0.64 -5.98
C PRO A 2 -37.26 -0.69 -6.36
N LEU A 3 -36.03 -0.88 -5.89
CA LEU A 3 -35.21 -2.07 -6.18
C LEU A 3 -35.16 -2.98 -4.95
N ARG A 4 -35.35 -4.29 -5.15
CA ARG A 4 -35.35 -5.25 -4.06
C ARG A 4 -33.92 -5.52 -3.59
N PRO A 5 -33.67 -5.63 -2.27
CA PRO A 5 -32.35 -5.92 -1.71
C PRO A 5 -31.65 -7.14 -2.33
N ILE A 6 -32.40 -8.22 -2.59
CA ILE A 6 -31.84 -9.47 -3.12
C ILE A 6 -31.33 -9.32 -4.56
N ASP A 7 -31.98 -8.49 -5.37
CA ASP A 7 -31.59 -8.28 -6.77
C ASP A 7 -30.30 -7.47 -6.83
N ILE A 8 -30.16 -6.46 -5.96
CA ILE A 8 -28.94 -5.67 -5.80
C ILE A 8 -27.80 -6.56 -5.29
N ALA A 9 -28.03 -7.33 -4.24
CA ALA A 9 -27.05 -8.23 -3.65
C ALA A 9 -26.50 -9.23 -4.69
N ARG A 10 -27.38 -9.84 -5.50
CA ARG A 10 -26.98 -10.73 -6.60
C ARG A 10 -26.16 -10.01 -7.68
N LYS A 11 -26.60 -8.83 -8.11
CA LYS A 11 -25.88 -8.02 -9.12
C LYS A 11 -24.46 -7.69 -8.65
N LEU A 12 -24.31 -7.35 -7.38
CA LEU A 12 -23.04 -6.96 -6.77
C LEU A 12 -22.24 -8.15 -6.23
N LYS A 13 -22.77 -9.38 -6.31
CA LYS A 13 -22.17 -10.60 -5.77
C LYS A 13 -21.82 -10.49 -4.28
N ILE A 14 -22.72 -9.90 -3.50
CA ILE A 14 -22.62 -9.76 -2.04
C ILE A 14 -23.86 -10.32 -1.35
N SER A 15 -23.80 -10.46 -0.03
CA SER A 15 -24.97 -10.83 0.76
C SER A 15 -25.91 -9.64 0.95
N THR A 16 -27.19 -9.92 1.22
CA THR A 16 -28.14 -8.89 1.66
C THR A 16 -27.79 -8.34 3.04
N SER A 17 -27.05 -9.08 3.88
CA SER A 17 -26.49 -8.57 5.13
C SER A 17 -25.39 -7.53 4.89
N ALA A 18 -24.58 -7.65 3.83
CA ALA A 18 -23.57 -6.63 3.51
C ALA A 18 -24.21 -5.27 3.19
N LEU A 19 -25.35 -5.26 2.48
CA LEU A 19 -26.12 -4.04 2.22
C LEU A 19 -26.56 -3.37 3.54
N ARG A 20 -27.05 -4.17 4.51
CA ARG A 20 -27.44 -3.67 5.84
C ARG A 20 -26.24 -3.11 6.61
N ASN A 21 -25.12 -3.82 6.59
CA ASN A 21 -23.90 -3.36 7.25
C ASN A 21 -23.44 -2.01 6.69
N TYR A 22 -23.60 -1.76 5.39
CA TYR A 22 -23.27 -0.46 4.78
C TYR A 22 -24.22 0.66 5.24
N GLU A 23 -25.51 0.36 5.44
CA GLU A 23 -26.44 1.29 6.08
C GLU A 23 -26.05 1.57 7.54
N ASP A 24 -25.74 0.53 8.31
CA ASP A 24 -25.39 0.65 9.72
C ASP A 24 -24.08 1.45 9.91
N LEU A 25 -23.17 1.39 8.93
CA LEU A 25 -21.95 2.22 8.87
C LEU A 25 -22.20 3.68 8.43
N GLY A 26 -23.42 4.02 8.01
CA GLY A 26 -23.78 5.35 7.52
C GLY A 26 -23.08 5.75 6.23
N ILE A 27 -22.65 4.78 5.41
CA ILE A 27 -21.90 5.03 4.17
C ILE A 27 -22.79 5.01 2.92
N VAL A 28 -24.10 4.83 3.12
CA VAL A 28 -25.14 4.98 2.10
C VAL A 28 -26.25 5.89 2.64
N PRO A 29 -27.03 6.56 1.76
CA PRO A 29 -28.14 7.41 2.17
C PRO A 29 -29.17 6.64 3.02
N PRO A 30 -29.94 7.34 3.87
CA PRO A 30 -31.02 6.74 4.64
C PRO A 30 -32.04 6.03 3.74
N THR A 31 -32.37 4.78 4.09
CA THR A 31 -33.36 3.99 3.36
C THR A 31 -34.76 4.21 3.89
N GLU A 32 -35.71 4.47 2.99
CA GLU A 32 -37.13 4.42 3.33
C GLU A 32 -37.59 2.97 3.56
N ARG A 33 -38.68 2.82 4.32
CA ARG A 33 -39.34 1.53 4.51
C ARG A 33 -40.72 1.53 3.88
N SER A 34 -41.10 0.40 3.31
CA SER A 34 -42.48 0.16 2.84
C SER A 34 -43.46 0.13 4.01
N SER A 35 -44.74 0.23 3.71
CA SER A 35 -45.84 -0.01 4.67
C SER A 35 -45.76 -1.37 5.35
N SER A 36 -45.15 -2.37 4.71
CA SER A 36 -44.87 -3.71 5.23
C SER A 36 -43.51 -3.84 5.95
N GLY A 37 -42.76 -2.75 6.12
CA GLY A 37 -41.50 -2.70 6.88
C GLY A 37 -40.24 -3.10 6.11
N TYR A 38 -40.32 -3.37 4.79
CA TYR A 38 -39.15 -3.72 3.96
C TYR A 38 -38.39 -2.47 3.52
N ARG A 39 -37.05 -2.58 3.42
CA ARG A 39 -36.19 -1.51 2.89
C ARG A 39 -36.45 -1.28 1.41
N ILE A 40 -36.57 0.00 1.03
CA ILE A 40 -36.73 0.44 -0.34
C ILE A 40 -35.42 1.07 -0.80
N TYR A 41 -34.73 0.42 -1.74
CA TYR A 41 -33.55 1.00 -2.37
C TYR A 41 -33.90 1.71 -3.67
N THR A 42 -33.23 2.84 -3.90
CA THR A 42 -33.33 3.65 -5.13
C THR A 42 -32.12 3.43 -6.03
N LYS A 43 -32.11 4.07 -7.21
CA LYS A 43 -30.93 4.08 -8.10
C LYS A 43 -29.71 4.72 -7.42
N GLU A 44 -29.93 5.71 -6.57
CA GLU A 44 -28.88 6.36 -5.79
C GLU A 44 -28.22 5.36 -4.84
N HIS A 45 -29.00 4.61 -4.07
CA HIS A 45 -28.48 3.56 -3.19
C HIS A 45 -27.62 2.55 -3.96
N VAL A 46 -28.05 2.15 -5.17
CA VAL A 46 -27.26 1.26 -6.02
C VAL A 46 -25.93 1.88 -6.44
N ALA A 47 -25.91 3.17 -6.79
CA ALA A 47 -24.66 3.86 -7.13
C ALA A 47 -23.69 3.89 -5.93
N TYR A 48 -24.21 4.11 -4.71
CA TYR A 48 -23.40 4.02 -3.49
C TYR A 48 -22.85 2.60 -3.28
N PHE A 49 -23.68 1.56 -3.37
CA PHE A 49 -23.22 0.17 -3.21
C PHE A 49 -22.19 -0.24 -4.25
N GLU A 50 -22.38 0.17 -5.51
CA GLU A 50 -21.42 -0.04 -6.59
C GLU A 50 -20.08 0.66 -6.31
N CYS A 51 -20.12 1.90 -5.81
CA CYS A 51 -18.95 2.66 -5.41
C CYS A 51 -18.20 1.99 -4.24
N ILE A 52 -18.89 1.55 -3.20
CA ILE A 52 -18.29 0.82 -2.07
C ILE A 52 -17.54 -0.42 -2.56
N GLN A 53 -18.20 -1.24 -3.40
CA GLN A 53 -17.64 -2.48 -3.94
C GLN A 53 -16.46 -2.24 -4.87
N ALA A 54 -16.47 -1.15 -5.63
CA ALA A 54 -15.37 -0.80 -6.53
C ALA A 54 -14.16 -0.18 -5.79
N MET A 55 -14.40 0.64 -4.77
CA MET A 55 -13.34 1.33 -4.04
C MET A 55 -12.64 0.44 -3.01
N SER A 56 -13.39 -0.38 -2.27
CA SER A 56 -12.84 -1.14 -1.13
C SER A 56 -11.59 -1.97 -1.45
N PRO A 57 -11.48 -2.67 -2.61
CA PRO A 57 -10.30 -3.46 -2.93
C PRO A 57 -9.03 -2.63 -3.23
N GLY A 58 -9.17 -1.40 -3.72
CA GLY A 58 -8.03 -0.54 -4.11
C GLY A 58 -7.65 0.53 -3.07
N PHE A 59 -8.61 0.95 -2.24
CA PHE A 59 -8.45 2.01 -1.24
C PHE A 59 -8.57 1.52 0.19
N GLY A 60 -9.10 0.31 0.40
CA GLY A 60 -9.47 -0.20 1.71
C GLY A 60 -10.83 0.34 2.19
N MET A 61 -11.50 -0.45 3.04
CA MET A 61 -12.85 -0.15 3.53
C MET A 61 -12.92 1.17 4.32
N LYS A 62 -11.88 1.48 5.10
CA LYS A 62 -11.83 2.71 5.91
C LYS A 62 -11.89 3.97 5.04
N VAL A 63 -10.99 4.06 4.05
CA VAL A 63 -10.93 5.21 3.12
C VAL A 63 -12.20 5.28 2.28
N ALA A 64 -12.67 4.15 1.75
CA ALA A 64 -13.92 4.11 0.99
C ALA A 64 -15.11 4.66 1.82
N SER A 65 -15.19 4.29 3.09
CA SER A 65 -16.23 4.78 4.01
C SER A 65 -16.13 6.28 4.28
N GLU A 66 -14.92 6.80 4.50
CA GLU A 66 -14.68 8.24 4.74
C GLU A 66 -14.98 9.08 3.50
N VAL A 67 -14.56 8.62 2.32
CA VAL A 67 -14.90 9.24 1.03
C VAL A 67 -16.41 9.34 0.86
N LEU A 68 -17.15 8.26 1.10
CA LEU A 68 -18.61 8.26 0.90
C LEU A 68 -19.35 9.15 1.90
N ARG A 69 -18.88 9.24 3.14
CA ARG A 69 -19.41 10.22 4.11
C ARG A 69 -19.18 11.66 3.67
N LYS A 70 -18.04 11.95 3.05
CA LYS A 70 -17.76 13.27 2.44
C LYS A 70 -18.64 13.54 1.23
N ILE A 71 -18.90 12.55 0.39
CA ILE A 71 -19.86 12.66 -0.72
C ILE A 71 -21.27 12.97 -0.20
N GLN A 72 -21.75 12.25 0.82
CA GLN A 72 -23.05 12.54 1.45
C GLN A 72 -23.12 13.95 2.04
N SER A 73 -22.02 14.46 2.58
CA SER A 73 -21.90 15.82 3.13
C SER A 73 -21.65 16.89 2.05
N LYS A 74 -21.67 16.52 0.76
CA LYS A 74 -21.37 17.39 -0.39
C LYS A 74 -19.95 17.98 -0.39
N GLU A 75 -19.03 17.39 0.37
CA GLU A 75 -17.62 17.79 0.47
C GLU A 75 -16.76 17.07 -0.60
N VAL A 76 -17.10 17.24 -1.88
CA VAL A 76 -16.50 16.47 -2.99
C VAL A 76 -14.99 16.66 -3.07
N ASN A 77 -14.49 17.89 -2.97
CA ASN A 77 -13.05 18.16 -3.07
C ASN A 77 -12.26 17.47 -1.96
N ALA A 78 -12.79 17.44 -0.73
CA ALA A 78 -12.14 16.71 0.37
C ALA A 78 -12.10 15.20 0.09
N ALA A 79 -13.18 14.65 -0.48
CA ALA A 79 -13.25 13.25 -0.88
C ALA A 79 -12.20 12.91 -1.97
N LEU A 80 -12.06 13.77 -2.97
CA LEU A 80 -11.08 13.60 -4.05
C LEU A 80 -9.64 13.69 -3.54
N TRP A 81 -9.32 14.66 -2.66
CA TRP A 81 -7.99 14.76 -2.08
C TRP A 81 -7.58 13.53 -1.24
N MET A 82 -8.51 12.90 -0.52
CA MET A 82 -8.24 11.61 0.15
C MET A 82 -7.90 10.50 -0.85
N VAL A 83 -8.60 10.44 -1.98
CA VAL A 83 -8.29 9.49 -3.06
C VAL A 83 -6.89 9.76 -3.64
N ASN A 84 -6.57 11.03 -3.89
CA ASN A 84 -5.26 11.42 -4.40
C ASN A 84 -4.12 11.08 -3.42
N GLU A 85 -4.32 11.26 -2.12
CA GLU A 85 -3.33 10.90 -1.10
C GLU A 85 -3.00 9.41 -1.15
N VAL A 86 -4.01 8.54 -1.21
CA VAL A 86 -3.81 7.09 -1.31
C VAL A 86 -3.11 6.69 -2.61
N GLN A 87 -3.43 7.34 -3.73
CA GLN A 87 -2.75 7.13 -5.01
C GLN A 87 -1.28 7.60 -4.98
N ALA A 88 -1.01 8.75 -4.36
CA ALA A 88 0.34 9.28 -4.20
C ALA A 88 1.20 8.36 -3.33
N ASN A 89 0.60 7.78 -2.27
CA ASN A 89 1.26 6.78 -1.43
C ASN A 89 1.58 5.51 -2.23
N LEU A 90 0.64 4.99 -3.02
CA LEU A 90 0.88 3.84 -3.89
C LEU A 90 2.02 4.09 -4.89
N HIS A 91 2.04 5.27 -5.52
CA HIS A 91 3.12 5.65 -6.44
C HIS A 91 4.47 5.72 -5.71
N ARG A 92 4.51 6.29 -4.50
CA ARG A 92 5.73 6.34 -3.69
C ARG A 92 6.23 4.94 -3.38
N ASP A 93 5.35 4.02 -2.99
CA ASP A 93 5.69 2.62 -2.72
C ASP A 93 6.21 1.91 -3.98
N LYS A 94 5.64 2.21 -5.15
CA LYS A 94 6.09 1.71 -6.45
C LYS A 94 7.50 2.19 -6.79
N THR A 95 7.78 3.48 -6.68
CA THR A 95 9.14 4.04 -6.89
C THR A 95 10.14 3.46 -5.88
N ILE A 96 9.68 3.32 -4.63
CA ILE A 96 10.19 2.45 -3.57
C ILE A 96 10.79 1.13 -4.07
N MET A 97 9.88 0.33 -4.60
CA MET A 97 10.15 -1.04 -5.01
C MET A 97 11.05 -1.11 -6.25
N GLU A 98 10.83 -0.25 -7.24
CA GLU A 98 11.66 -0.20 -8.46
C GLU A 98 13.12 0.11 -8.16
N LYS A 99 13.38 1.10 -7.30
CA LYS A 99 14.74 1.41 -6.84
C LYS A 99 15.36 0.23 -6.11
N THR A 100 14.58 -0.45 -5.27
CA THR A 100 15.05 -1.64 -4.52
C THR A 100 15.47 -2.76 -5.49
N ILE A 101 14.65 -3.06 -6.50
CA ILE A 101 14.97 -4.05 -7.53
C ILE A 101 16.23 -3.64 -8.30
N GLN A 102 16.30 -2.39 -8.77
CA GLN A 102 17.46 -1.88 -9.51
C GLN A 102 18.76 -2.02 -8.71
N ILE A 103 18.74 -1.66 -7.42
CA ILE A 103 19.92 -1.76 -6.56
C ILE A 103 20.29 -3.23 -6.32
N LEU A 104 19.32 -4.12 -6.08
CA LEU A 104 19.61 -5.54 -5.89
C LEU A 104 20.17 -6.21 -7.16
N GLU A 105 19.63 -5.87 -8.34
CA GLU A 105 20.08 -6.41 -9.64
C GLU A 105 21.48 -5.88 -10.02
N THR A 106 21.73 -4.58 -9.89
CA THR A 106 23.06 -3.99 -10.19
C THR A 106 24.16 -4.52 -9.28
N GLN A 107 23.79 -4.96 -8.09
CA GLN A 107 24.70 -5.53 -7.10
C GLN A 107 24.91 -7.05 -7.24
N GLN A 108 24.15 -7.73 -8.09
CA GLN A 108 24.40 -9.12 -8.51
C GLN A 108 25.40 -9.22 -9.67
N LEU A 109 25.70 -8.13 -10.38
CA LEU A 109 26.77 -8.18 -11.38
C LEU A 109 28.13 -8.42 -10.70
N PRO A 110 28.96 -9.34 -11.20
CA PRO A 110 30.34 -9.44 -10.74
C PRO A 110 31.00 -8.08 -10.99
N LEU A 111 31.50 -7.47 -9.92
CA LEU A 111 32.38 -6.31 -10.05
C LEU A 111 33.54 -6.74 -10.96
N PRO A 112 33.86 -6.00 -12.04
CA PRO A 112 35.11 -6.24 -12.75
C PRO A 112 36.22 -6.15 -11.71
N ASP A 113 37.10 -7.15 -11.75
CA ASP A 113 38.19 -7.32 -10.80
C ASP A 113 39.03 -6.04 -10.66
N SER A 114 39.52 -5.81 -9.44
CA SER A 114 40.48 -4.78 -9.01
C SER A 114 40.03 -3.31 -8.82
N SER A 115 40.24 -2.81 -7.59
CA SER A 115 40.57 -1.41 -7.22
C SER A 115 39.48 -0.33 -7.05
N GLN A 116 38.18 -0.64 -6.97
CA GLN A 116 37.21 0.38 -6.58
C GLN A 116 37.19 0.56 -5.05
N THR A 117 37.65 1.72 -4.58
CA THR A 117 37.50 2.22 -3.21
C THR A 117 36.15 1.80 -2.64
N GLU A 118 36.13 1.08 -1.51
CA GLU A 118 34.89 0.83 -0.77
C GLU A 118 34.23 2.18 -0.48
N THR A 119 33.20 2.55 -1.25
CA THR A 119 32.46 3.77 -0.99
C THR A 119 31.60 3.54 0.25
N TRP A 120 32.05 4.10 1.36
CA TRP A 120 31.35 4.09 2.63
C TRP A 120 30.35 5.24 2.66
N LEU A 121 29.08 4.94 2.97
CA LEU A 121 28.01 5.92 3.04
C LEU A 121 27.58 6.17 4.49
N THR A 122 27.34 7.43 4.82
CA THR A 122 26.71 7.81 6.09
C THR A 122 25.27 7.33 6.15
N ILE A 123 24.71 7.26 7.36
CA ILE A 123 23.31 6.88 7.52
C ILE A 123 22.32 7.78 6.75
N GLY A 124 22.65 9.06 6.59
CA GLY A 124 21.84 10.00 5.83
C GLY A 124 21.86 9.68 4.33
N GLU A 125 23.03 9.38 3.78
CA GLU A 125 23.20 8.97 2.38
C GLU A 125 22.52 7.62 2.11
N VAL A 126 22.69 6.64 3.01
CA VAL A 126 21.98 5.35 2.91
C VAL A 126 20.47 5.55 2.97
N SER A 127 19.99 6.45 3.82
CA SER A 127 18.56 6.77 3.92
C SER A 127 18.05 7.42 2.63
N ALA A 128 18.83 8.33 2.03
CA ALA A 128 18.50 8.97 0.76
C ALA A 128 18.50 7.99 -0.43
N GLU A 129 19.47 7.08 -0.48
CA GLU A 129 19.61 6.09 -1.56
C GLU A 129 18.54 4.99 -1.47
N THR A 130 18.30 4.45 -0.26
CA THR A 130 17.38 3.32 -0.05
C THR A 130 15.94 3.74 0.22
N GLY A 131 15.69 5.01 0.55
CA GLY A 131 14.38 5.52 0.98
C GLY A 131 13.92 5.00 2.35
N ILE A 132 14.80 4.36 3.12
CA ILE A 132 14.48 3.84 4.46
C ILE A 132 14.80 4.92 5.49
N PRO A 133 13.91 5.21 6.46
CA PRO A 133 14.18 6.22 7.48
C PRO A 133 15.45 5.90 8.27
N CYS A 134 16.26 6.93 8.55
CA CYS A 134 17.43 6.81 9.42
C CYS A 134 17.11 6.11 10.76
N SER A 135 15.93 6.32 11.33
CA SER A 135 15.50 5.67 12.58
C SER A 135 15.41 4.15 12.45
N ALA A 136 14.90 3.63 11.33
CA ALA A 136 14.82 2.20 11.06
C ALA A 136 16.21 1.60 10.86
N ILE A 137 17.09 2.27 10.10
CA ILE A 137 18.48 1.85 9.91
C ILE A 137 19.22 1.81 11.26
N ARG A 138 19.06 2.85 12.11
CA ARG A 138 19.65 2.86 13.47
C ARG A 138 19.12 1.72 14.33
N HIS A 139 17.83 1.43 14.22
CA HIS A 139 17.22 0.34 14.97
C HIS A 139 17.86 -1.00 14.55
N TRP A 140 17.96 -1.28 13.25
CA TRP A 140 18.57 -2.50 12.71
C TRP A 140 20.05 -2.67 13.09
N ASP A 141 20.81 -1.57 13.07
CA ASP A 141 22.21 -1.54 13.54
C ASP A 141 22.28 -1.87 15.04
N LYS A 142 21.39 -1.27 15.85
CA LYS A 142 21.32 -1.54 17.30
C LYS A 142 20.97 -2.98 17.63
N ILE A 143 20.05 -3.60 16.88
CA ILE A 143 19.65 -4.99 17.12
C ILE A 143 20.55 -6.01 16.42
N GLY A 144 21.56 -5.56 15.67
CA GLY A 144 22.59 -6.39 15.06
C GLY A 144 22.15 -7.09 13.76
N LEU A 145 21.12 -6.60 13.08
CA LEU A 145 20.73 -7.12 11.75
C LEU A 145 21.64 -6.56 10.64
N ILE A 146 22.22 -5.39 10.89
CA ILE A 146 23.25 -4.75 10.07
C ILE A 146 24.36 -4.27 11.00
N THR A 147 25.56 -4.08 10.47
CA THR A 147 26.72 -3.63 11.25
C THR A 147 27.32 -2.40 10.61
N SER A 148 27.21 -1.25 11.28
CA SER A 148 27.91 -0.04 10.87
C SER A 148 29.39 -0.05 11.30
N SER A 149 30.26 0.48 10.45
CA SER A 149 31.58 0.95 10.85
C SER A 149 31.47 2.38 11.40
N ARG A 150 32.49 2.85 12.11
CA ARG A 150 32.56 4.25 12.57
C ARG A 150 33.67 4.98 11.85
N ASP A 151 33.36 6.16 11.30
CA ASP A 151 34.36 7.09 10.81
C ASP A 151 35.27 7.52 11.97
N GLN A 152 36.58 7.35 11.80
CA GLN A 152 37.57 7.66 12.83
C GLN A 152 37.70 9.17 13.10
N ARG A 153 37.25 10.04 12.19
CA ARG A 153 37.41 11.49 12.30
C ARG A 153 36.23 12.19 12.99
N ASN A 154 35.01 11.73 12.76
CA ASN A 154 33.78 12.38 13.25
C ASN A 154 32.84 11.43 14.02
N GLY A 155 33.15 10.13 14.07
CA GLY A 155 32.36 9.12 14.79
C GLY A 155 31.03 8.73 14.14
N TYR A 156 30.74 9.22 12.92
CA TYR A 156 29.53 8.87 12.20
C TYR A 156 29.49 7.40 11.80
N ARG A 157 28.27 6.85 11.73
CA ARG A 157 28.03 5.49 11.22
C ARG A 157 28.23 5.47 9.72
N LEU A 158 29.07 4.56 9.26
CA LEU A 158 29.38 4.30 7.87
C LEU A 158 28.92 2.89 7.50
N PHE A 159 28.36 2.76 6.30
CA PHE A 159 27.87 1.50 5.75
C PHE A 159 28.51 1.26 4.39
N ASN A 160 29.06 0.06 4.19
CA ASN A 160 29.56 -0.37 2.89
C ASN A 160 28.43 -0.97 2.04
N ARG A 161 28.75 -1.33 0.79
CA ARG A 161 27.76 -1.91 -0.14
C ARG A 161 27.13 -3.21 0.36
N SER A 162 27.87 -4.06 1.08
CA SER A 162 27.31 -5.29 1.67
C SER A 162 26.25 -4.99 2.74
N GLN A 163 26.48 -3.98 3.58
CA GLN A 163 25.48 -3.55 4.57
C GLN A 163 24.25 -2.92 3.89
N ILE A 164 24.44 -2.17 2.81
CA ILE A 164 23.32 -1.62 2.02
C ILE A 164 22.47 -2.73 1.40
N ARG A 165 23.07 -3.84 0.93
CA ARG A 165 22.32 -5.04 0.51
C ARG A 165 21.44 -5.55 1.63
N LYS A 166 22.00 -5.80 2.81
CA LYS A 166 21.26 -6.30 3.98
C LYS A 166 20.10 -5.37 4.36
N ILE A 167 20.33 -4.05 4.32
CA ILE A 167 19.30 -3.02 4.55
C ILE A 167 18.13 -3.15 3.56
N LEU A 168 18.42 -3.37 2.27
CA LEU A 168 17.40 -3.53 1.23
C LEU A 168 16.68 -4.88 1.32
N LEU A 169 17.39 -5.97 1.63
CA LEU A 169 16.80 -7.28 1.88
C LEU A 169 15.82 -7.20 3.07
N LEU A 170 16.25 -6.61 4.19
CA LEU A 170 15.43 -6.36 5.38
C LEU A 170 14.14 -5.62 5.06
N ARG A 171 14.23 -4.60 4.19
CA ARG A 171 13.08 -3.85 3.72
C ARG A 171 12.12 -4.74 2.94
N THR A 172 12.61 -5.56 2.02
CA THR A 172 11.80 -6.45 1.19
C THR A 172 11.07 -7.49 2.04
N PHE A 173 11.77 -8.18 2.96
CA PHE A 173 11.14 -9.17 3.84
C PHE A 173 10.11 -8.57 4.80
N ARG A 174 10.31 -7.33 5.24
CA ARG A 174 9.32 -6.62 6.06
C ARG A 174 8.05 -6.27 5.29
N SER A 175 8.13 -6.10 3.97
CA SER A 175 6.94 -5.80 3.15
C SER A 175 6.08 -7.03 2.86
N THR A 176 6.64 -8.24 2.93
CA THR A 176 5.92 -9.50 2.67
C THR A 176 5.27 -10.14 3.89
N VAL A 177 5.67 -9.79 5.12
CA VAL A 177 5.08 -10.39 6.33
C VAL A 177 4.91 -9.33 7.42
N TYR A 178 3.66 -8.91 7.66
CA TYR A 178 3.31 -8.30 8.94
C TYR A 178 3.26 -9.42 9.99
N SER A 179 4.11 -9.30 11.02
CA SER A 179 4.29 -10.21 12.17
C SER A 179 5.37 -11.31 12.03
N LEU A 180 6.61 -10.95 11.70
CA LEU A 180 7.77 -11.80 12.02
C LEU A 180 8.49 -11.31 13.27
N ASP A 181 8.76 -12.25 14.16
CA ASP A 181 9.49 -12.07 15.40
C ASP A 181 10.95 -11.69 15.11
N VAL A 182 11.56 -10.83 15.95
CA VAL A 182 12.92 -10.30 15.74
C VAL A 182 13.96 -11.42 15.69
N VAL A 183 13.66 -12.56 16.31
CA VAL A 183 14.50 -13.77 16.36
C VAL A 183 14.52 -14.50 15.01
N GLU A 184 13.39 -14.61 14.33
CA GLU A 184 13.29 -15.26 13.01
C GLU A 184 13.99 -14.44 11.92
N LEU A 185 13.89 -13.11 12.03
CA LEU A 185 14.60 -12.17 11.18
C LEU A 185 16.13 -12.25 11.35
N LYS A 186 16.63 -12.45 12.58
CA LYS A 186 18.07 -12.63 12.85
C LYS A 186 18.62 -13.93 12.27
N LYS A 187 17.87 -15.03 12.41
CA LYS A 187 18.30 -16.34 11.92
C LYS A 187 18.40 -16.35 10.39
N ASN A 188 17.39 -15.82 9.71
CA ASN A 188 17.39 -15.73 8.25
C ASN A 188 18.50 -14.81 7.70
N ILE A 189 18.98 -13.82 8.46
CA ILE A 189 20.05 -12.91 8.02
C ILE A 189 21.46 -13.45 8.29
N ALA A 190 21.63 -14.24 9.35
CA ALA A 190 22.91 -14.84 9.68
C ALA A 190 23.33 -15.94 8.70
N GLU A 191 22.37 -16.56 8.02
CA GLU A 191 22.56 -17.71 7.11
C GLU A 191 22.58 -17.30 5.61
N MET A 192 22.58 -16.00 5.29
CA MET A 192 22.27 -15.49 3.94
C MET A 192 23.38 -15.65 2.88
N ASP A 193 23.08 -16.43 1.84
CA ASP A 193 23.96 -16.76 0.69
C ASP A 193 23.44 -16.13 -0.63
N HIS A 194 24.13 -16.32 -1.77
CA HIS A 194 23.74 -15.76 -3.09
C HIS A 194 22.29 -16.13 -3.51
N THR A 195 21.79 -17.27 -3.03
CA THR A 195 20.42 -17.77 -3.24
C THR A 195 19.35 -16.84 -2.65
N ASP A 196 19.67 -16.07 -1.61
CA ASP A 196 18.73 -15.16 -0.95
C ASP A 196 18.53 -13.84 -1.69
N VAL A 197 19.50 -13.39 -2.48
CA VAL A 197 19.38 -12.17 -3.27
C VAL A 197 18.42 -12.39 -4.45
N GLU A 198 18.53 -13.52 -5.15
CA GLU A 198 17.57 -13.88 -6.20
C GLU A 198 16.15 -14.05 -5.61
N HIS A 199 16.06 -14.66 -4.43
CA HIS A 199 14.78 -14.79 -3.74
C HIS A 199 14.17 -13.43 -3.39
N ALA A 200 14.97 -12.49 -2.88
CA ALA A 200 14.52 -11.15 -2.54
C ALA A 200 14.13 -10.32 -3.77
N ILE A 201 14.87 -10.46 -4.88
CA ILE A 201 14.48 -9.84 -6.17
C ILE A 201 13.13 -10.38 -6.62
N ARG A 202 12.90 -11.70 -6.53
CA ARG A 202 11.60 -12.31 -6.83
C ARG A 202 10.49 -11.72 -5.97
N ILE A 203 10.70 -11.65 -4.65
CA ILE A 203 9.72 -11.06 -3.72
C ILE A 203 9.43 -9.58 -4.07
N ALA A 204 10.46 -8.80 -4.38
CA ALA A 204 10.30 -7.40 -4.75
C ALA A 204 9.52 -7.25 -6.06
N LYS A 205 9.77 -8.12 -7.06
CA LYS A 205 9.01 -8.18 -8.32
C LYS A 205 7.55 -8.58 -8.09
N ASP A 206 7.29 -9.56 -7.23
CA ASP A 206 5.92 -9.97 -6.87
C ASP A 206 5.17 -8.84 -6.15
N SER A 207 5.87 -8.13 -5.26
CA SER A 207 5.32 -6.94 -4.58
C SER A 207 5.00 -5.82 -5.58
N LEU A 208 5.86 -5.59 -6.58
CA LEU A 208 5.58 -4.63 -7.65
C LEU A 208 4.35 -5.02 -8.48
N ASN A 209 4.19 -6.31 -8.79
CA ASN A 209 3.00 -6.83 -9.46
C ASN A 209 1.74 -6.61 -8.64
N TYR A 210 1.82 -6.81 -7.31
CA TYR A 210 0.72 -6.50 -6.41
C TYR A 210 0.38 -5.00 -6.43
N LEU A 211 1.35 -4.09 -6.35
CA LEU A 211 1.11 -2.64 -6.45
C LEU A 211 0.45 -2.26 -7.78
N ASN A 212 0.88 -2.87 -8.90
CA ASN A 212 0.22 -2.69 -10.20
C ASN A 212 -1.24 -3.14 -10.18
N LYS A 213 -1.55 -4.25 -9.49
CA LYS A 213 -2.93 -4.71 -9.30
C LYS A 213 -3.75 -3.73 -8.48
N ILE A 214 -3.19 -3.19 -7.41
CA ILE A 214 -3.85 -2.15 -6.61
C ILE A 214 -4.12 -0.90 -7.44
N ASN A 215 -3.18 -0.48 -8.30
CA ASN A 215 -3.37 0.66 -9.19
C ASN A 215 -4.57 0.47 -10.14
N GLN A 216 -4.71 -0.73 -10.73
CA GLN A 216 -5.88 -1.08 -11.55
C GLN A 216 -7.19 -1.04 -10.76
N LEU A 217 -7.18 -1.50 -9.50
CA LEU A 217 -8.34 -1.45 -8.62
C LEU A 217 -8.68 0.00 -8.22
N GLN A 218 -7.68 0.86 -7.99
CA GLN A 218 -7.88 2.28 -7.71
C GLN A 218 -8.47 3.01 -8.91
N LEU A 219 -8.05 2.69 -10.13
CA LEU A 219 -8.67 3.21 -11.36
C LEU A 219 -10.16 2.84 -11.43
N ARG A 220 -10.49 1.56 -11.19
CA ARG A 220 -11.89 1.09 -11.13
C ARG A 220 -12.67 1.84 -10.04
N GLY A 221 -12.10 1.98 -8.83
CA GLY A 221 -12.73 2.70 -7.73
C GLY A 221 -13.00 4.17 -8.07
N GLY A 222 -12.02 4.86 -8.66
CA GLY A 222 -12.17 6.25 -9.11
C GLY A 222 -13.26 6.43 -10.17
N LYS A 223 -13.40 5.49 -11.11
CA LYS A 223 -14.49 5.49 -12.10
C LYS A 223 -15.87 5.44 -11.43
N TYR A 224 -16.07 4.55 -10.46
CA TYR A 224 -17.36 4.45 -9.77
C TYR A 224 -17.62 5.62 -8.81
N LEU A 225 -16.58 6.21 -8.23
CA LEU A 225 -16.71 7.45 -7.46
C LEU A 225 -17.15 8.62 -8.36
N TYR A 226 -16.56 8.74 -9.54
CA TYR A 226 -16.95 9.73 -10.54
C TYR A 226 -18.41 9.53 -11.00
N ASP A 227 -18.80 8.29 -11.32
CA ASP A 227 -20.18 7.95 -11.69
C ASP A 227 -21.16 8.29 -10.56
N LEU A 228 -20.80 8.01 -9.31
CA LEU A 228 -21.60 8.38 -8.14
C LEU A 228 -21.78 9.90 -8.06
N CYS A 229 -20.69 10.67 -8.12
CA CYS A 229 -20.75 12.13 -8.09
C CYS A 229 -21.62 12.70 -9.21
N ARG A 230 -21.54 12.14 -10.43
CA ARG A 230 -22.41 12.55 -11.55
C ARG A 230 -23.87 12.21 -11.29
N SER A 231 -24.16 11.01 -10.79
CA SER A 231 -25.54 10.60 -10.46
C SER A 231 -26.20 11.49 -9.40
N LEU A 232 -25.38 12.14 -8.56
CA LEU A 232 -25.80 13.08 -7.52
C LEU A 232 -25.73 14.55 -7.96
N ASN A 233 -25.35 14.84 -9.21
CA ASN A 233 -25.09 16.19 -9.74
C ASN A 233 -24.10 17.00 -8.89
N LEU A 234 -23.06 16.34 -8.36
CA LEU A 234 -22.02 16.98 -7.55
C LEU A 234 -20.78 17.39 -8.35
N LEU A 235 -20.68 16.94 -9.61
CA LEU A 235 -19.66 17.32 -10.57
C LEU A 235 -20.37 17.77 -11.86
N ASN A 236 -19.98 18.94 -12.36
CA ASN A 236 -20.48 19.52 -13.61
C ASN A 236 -19.72 18.98 -14.81
#